data_AF-A0A257GU37-F1
#
_entry.id   AF-A0A257GU37-F1
#
_cell.length_a   1.000
_cell.length_b   1.000
_cell.length_c   1.000
_cell.angle_alpha   90.00
_cell.angle_beta   90.00
_cell.angle_gamma   90.00
#
_symmetry.space_group_name_H-M   'P 1'
#
loop_
_entity.id
_entity.type
_entity.pdbx_description
1 polymer ?
#
loop_
_entity_poly.entity_id
_entity_poly.type
_entity_poly.pdbx_seq_one_letter_code
_entity_poly.pdbx_strand_id
1 'polypeptide(L)'
;QVLVQDSQTVHLDRNLFNEAYLMHTSTSPQYAIIASCDVAAAMMEPPGGTALVEESIKEAMDFRRAMRKVDDEFGKDWWFKVWGPDKLVDDGIGRSDAWTLKAKDKWHGFGDLASGFNLLDPIKCTLITPGMDMSGKFAKTGIPAGIVTKFLAEHGVVVEKTGLYSFFILFTIGIT
;
A
#
# COMPACT_ATOMS: atom_id res chain seq x y z
N GLN A 1 18.93 -9.53 3.09
CA GLN A 1 19.12 -9.83 4.52
C GLN A 1 17.91 -10.62 5.02
N VAL A 2 18.11 -11.68 5.79
CA VAL A 2 17.01 -12.38 6.48
C VAL A 2 17.05 -11.96 7.93
N LEU A 3 15.96 -11.38 8.43
CA LEU A 3 15.84 -11.01 9.84
C LEU A 3 15.36 -12.24 10.62
N VAL A 4 16.12 -12.63 11.64
CA VAL A 4 15.79 -13.76 12.51
C VAL A 4 15.72 -13.25 13.94
N GLN A 5 14.63 -13.59 14.62
CA GLN A 5 14.49 -13.44 16.06
C GLN A 5 14.18 -14.80 16.65
N ASP A 6 14.94 -15.23 17.66
CA ASP A 6 14.69 -16.49 18.35
C ASP A 6 13.32 -16.47 19.03
N SER A 7 12.69 -17.65 19.10
CA SER A 7 11.47 -17.82 19.88
C SER A 7 11.81 -17.95 21.38
N GLN A 8 10.79 -17.92 22.23
CA GLN A 8 10.97 -18.08 23.68
C GLN A 8 11.41 -19.49 24.09
N THR A 9 11.14 -20.51 23.26
CA THR A 9 11.30 -21.92 23.64
C THR A 9 12.19 -22.72 22.70
N VAL A 10 12.37 -22.26 21.46
CA VAL A 10 13.18 -22.91 20.42
C VAL A 10 14.09 -21.87 19.78
N HIS A 11 15.40 -22.09 19.91
CA HIS A 11 16.41 -21.28 19.25
C HIS A 11 16.67 -21.78 17.82
N LEU A 12 17.02 -20.86 16.92
CA LEU A 12 17.42 -21.23 15.58
C LEU A 12 18.78 -21.94 15.61
N ASP A 13 18.84 -23.16 15.04
CA ASP A 13 20.11 -23.77 14.69
C ASP A 13 20.71 -23.05 13.47
N ARG A 14 21.71 -22.20 13.74
CA ARG A 14 22.37 -21.39 12.71
C ARG A 14 23.14 -22.22 11.70
N ASN A 15 23.71 -23.36 12.10
CA ASN A 15 24.48 -24.20 11.20
C ASN A 15 23.54 -24.88 10.22
N LEU A 16 22.47 -25.49 10.73
CA LEU A 16 21.45 -26.12 9.88
C LEU A 16 20.79 -25.09 8.94
N PHE A 17 20.52 -23.89 9.45
CA PHE A 17 20.00 -22.80 8.62
C PHE A 17 20.97 -22.41 7.50
N ASN A 18 22.27 -22.27 7.81
CA ASN A 18 23.28 -21.90 6.81
C ASN A 18 23.46 -22.98 5.74
N GLU A 19 23.44 -24.26 6.12
CA GLU A 19 23.45 -25.35 5.14
C GLU A 19 22.27 -25.24 4.16
N ALA A 20 21.06 -24.99 4.67
CA ALA A 20 19.89 -24.78 3.83
C ALA A 20 19.97 -23.50 2.98
N TYR A 21 20.50 -22.42 3.54
CA TYR A 21 20.69 -21.16 2.83
C TYR A 21 21.67 -21.29 1.66
N LEU A 22 22.75 -22.04 1.86
CA LEU A 22 23.77 -22.28 0.83
C LEU A 22 23.27 -23.15 -0.32
N MET A 23 22.27 -24.01 -0.11
CA MET A 23 21.62 -24.77 -1.20
C MET A 23 20.92 -23.86 -2.22
N HIS A 24 20.50 -22.65 -1.82
CA HIS A 24 19.76 -21.71 -2.66
C HIS A 24 20.58 -20.49 -3.11
N THR A 25 21.77 -20.31 -2.54
CA THR A 25 22.63 -19.18 -2.85
C THR A 25 23.63 -19.53 -3.95
N SER A 26 23.82 -18.62 -4.90
CA SER A 26 24.88 -18.75 -5.90
C SER A 26 26.25 -18.74 -5.23
N THR A 27 27.15 -19.63 -5.66
CA THR A 27 28.57 -19.58 -5.29
C THR A 27 29.31 -18.37 -5.86
N SER A 28 28.67 -17.64 -6.80
CA SER A 28 29.14 -16.39 -7.38
C SER A 28 28.06 -15.31 -7.16
N PRO A 29 27.99 -14.68 -5.98
CA PRO A 29 27.00 -13.66 -5.69
C PRO A 29 27.30 -12.35 -6.44
N GLN A 30 26.26 -11.59 -6.78
CA GLN A 30 26.43 -10.27 -7.37
C GLN A 30 26.66 -9.22 -6.27
N TYR A 31 27.90 -8.75 -6.17
CA TYR A 31 28.34 -7.80 -5.14
C TYR A 31 27.56 -6.49 -5.15
N ALA A 32 27.16 -6.00 -6.33
CA ALA A 32 26.36 -4.78 -6.44
C ALA A 32 24.99 -4.91 -5.75
N ILE A 33 24.36 -6.10 -5.79
CA ILE A 33 23.09 -6.35 -5.10
C ILE A 33 23.32 -6.35 -3.58
N ILE A 34 24.41 -6.97 -3.12
CA ILE A 34 24.77 -7.00 -1.70
C ILE A 34 25.02 -5.57 -1.18
N ALA A 35 25.82 -4.78 -1.89
CA ALA A 35 26.10 -3.39 -1.54
C ALA A 35 24.82 -2.53 -1.55
N SER A 36 23.92 -2.76 -2.52
CA SER A 36 22.63 -2.06 -2.56
C SER A 36 21.75 -2.38 -1.34
N CYS A 37 21.75 -3.62 -0.85
CA CYS A 37 21.04 -3.97 0.38
C CYS A 37 21.62 -3.25 1.61
N ASP A 38 22.95 -3.11 1.68
CA ASP A 38 23.63 -2.42 2.79
C ASP A 38 23.32 -0.92 2.80
N VAL A 39 23.38 -0.26 1.64
CA VAL A 39 22.98 1.14 1.48
C VAL A 39 21.50 1.34 1.83
N ALA A 40 20.62 0.44 1.38
CA ALA A 40 19.19 0.54 1.68
C ALA A 40 18.92 0.45 3.20
N ALA A 41 19.65 -0.41 3.92
CA ALA A 41 19.54 -0.48 5.38
C ALA A 41 20.05 0.81 6.03
N ALA A 42 21.21 1.32 5.60
CA ALA A 42 21.78 2.57 6.11
C ALA A 42 20.88 3.79 5.86
N MET A 43 20.19 3.85 4.71
CA MET A 43 19.22 4.92 4.42
C MET A 43 18.05 4.95 5.40
N MET A 44 17.71 3.80 6.00
CA MET A 44 16.63 3.68 6.97
C MET A 44 17.06 3.99 8.42
N GLU A 45 18.35 4.20 8.67
CA GLU A 45 18.84 4.56 10.00
C GLU A 45 18.30 5.93 10.45
N PRO A 46 17.95 6.10 11.73
CA PRO A 46 17.50 7.38 12.25
C PRO A 46 18.57 8.48 12.10
N PRO A 47 18.19 9.72 11.77
CA PRO A 47 16.81 10.21 11.59
C PRO A 47 16.27 10.09 10.15
N GLY A 48 17.10 9.72 9.18
CA GLY A 48 16.78 9.79 7.75
C GLY A 48 15.60 8.89 7.35
N GLY A 49 15.61 7.62 7.79
CA GLY A 49 14.55 6.67 7.45
C GLY A 49 13.15 7.10 7.88
N THR A 50 13.05 7.73 9.06
CA THR A 50 11.76 8.24 9.56
C THR A 50 11.22 9.35 8.66
N ALA A 51 12.07 10.31 8.30
CA ALA A 51 11.67 11.41 7.43
C ALA A 51 11.21 10.93 6.04
N LEU A 52 11.94 9.99 5.43
CA LEU A 52 11.60 9.43 4.12
C LEU A 52 10.24 8.74 4.11
N VAL A 53 9.93 7.97 5.16
CA VAL A 53 8.63 7.28 5.28
C VAL A 53 7.50 8.27 5.56
N GLU A 54 7.71 9.25 6.43
CA GLU A 54 6.71 10.28 6.72
C GLU A 54 6.37 11.11 5.48
N GLU A 55 7.36 11.43 4.63
CA GLU A 55 7.16 12.11 3.35
C GLU A 55 6.29 11.28 2.41
N SER A 56 6.59 10.00 2.21
CA SER A 56 5.76 9.12 1.37
C SER A 56 4.33 8.96 1.90
N ILE A 57 4.14 8.90 3.22
CA ILE A 57 2.79 8.87 3.83
C ILE A 57 2.09 10.21 3.58
N LYS A 58 2.78 11.33 3.72
CA LYS A 58 2.21 12.66 3.50
C LYS A 58 1.75 12.83 2.05
N GLU A 59 2.56 12.44 1.07
CA GLU A 59 2.17 12.46 -0.35
C GLU A 59 0.93 11.61 -0.64
N ALA A 60 0.89 10.39 -0.09
CA ALA A 60 -0.28 9.52 -0.23
C ALA A 60 -1.54 10.16 0.37
N MET A 61 -1.40 10.83 1.52
CA MET A 61 -2.49 11.56 2.17
C MET A 61 -2.97 12.73 1.34
N ASP A 62 -2.06 13.54 0.82
CA ASP A 62 -2.38 14.70 -0.01
C ASP A 62 -3.04 14.27 -1.33
N PHE A 63 -2.57 13.19 -1.95
CA PHE A 63 -3.23 12.58 -3.10
C PHE A 63 -4.67 12.15 -2.78
N ARG A 64 -4.88 11.42 -1.67
CA ARG A 64 -6.23 10.98 -1.26
C ARG A 64 -7.17 12.16 -1.00
N ARG A 65 -6.68 13.23 -0.36
CA ARG A 65 -7.44 14.46 -0.13
C ARG A 65 -7.79 15.15 -1.45
N ALA A 66 -6.83 15.30 -2.35
CA ALA A 66 -7.05 15.91 -3.66
C ALA A 66 -8.10 15.15 -4.47
N MET A 67 -8.01 13.81 -4.50
CA MET A 67 -8.98 12.96 -5.18
C MET A 67 -10.40 13.11 -4.62
N ARG A 68 -10.55 13.22 -3.29
CA ARG A 68 -11.85 13.46 -2.64
C ARG A 68 -12.38 14.87 -2.89
N LYS A 69 -11.49 15.87 -2.85
CA LYS A 69 -11.86 17.26 -3.14
C LYS A 69 -12.40 17.42 -4.56
N VAL A 70 -11.80 16.75 -5.55
CA VAL A 70 -12.30 16.75 -6.93
C VAL A 70 -13.68 16.09 -7.03
N ASP A 71 -13.91 15.01 -6.27
CA ASP A 71 -15.24 14.38 -6.18
C ASP A 71 -16.30 15.37 -5.64
N ASP A 72 -15.97 16.07 -4.54
CA ASP A 72 -16.86 17.03 -3.91
C ASP A 72 -17.16 18.25 -4.81
N GLU A 73 -16.17 18.72 -5.58
CA GLU A 73 -16.31 19.91 -6.43
C GLU A 73 -16.92 19.60 -7.82
N PHE A 74 -16.58 18.45 -8.41
CA PHE A 74 -16.86 18.13 -9.82
C PHE A 74 -17.57 16.78 -10.05
N GLY A 75 -17.81 15.97 -9.02
CA GLY A 75 -18.36 14.61 -9.10
C GLY A 75 -19.84 14.48 -9.48
N LYS A 76 -20.42 15.46 -10.20
CA LYS A 76 -21.85 15.43 -10.59
C LYS A 76 -22.20 14.35 -11.62
N ASP A 77 -21.21 13.86 -12.38
CA ASP A 77 -21.41 12.80 -13.38
C ASP A 77 -20.80 11.49 -12.86
N TRP A 78 -19.48 11.34 -12.94
CA TRP A 78 -18.77 10.21 -12.36
C TRP A 78 -17.36 10.60 -11.93
N TRP A 79 -16.87 9.95 -10.87
CA TRP A 79 -15.50 10.07 -10.40
C TRP A 79 -15.03 8.77 -9.74
N PHE A 80 -13.73 8.68 -9.45
CA PHE A 80 -13.15 7.55 -8.74
C PHE A 80 -13.42 7.66 -7.24
N LYS A 81 -13.92 6.59 -6.63
CA LYS A 81 -14.03 6.53 -5.17
C LYS A 81 -12.69 6.13 -4.57
N VAL A 82 -12.18 6.92 -3.63
CA VAL A 82 -10.97 6.60 -2.86
C VAL A 82 -11.30 5.64 -1.74
N TRP A 83 -10.77 4.42 -1.80
CA TRP A 83 -11.00 3.41 -0.76
C TRP A 83 -10.17 3.71 0.49
N GLY A 84 -10.85 3.80 1.63
CA GLY A 84 -10.25 4.14 2.92
C GLY A 84 -11.29 4.69 3.90
N PRO A 85 -10.86 5.11 5.10
CA PRO A 85 -11.74 5.67 6.12
C PRO A 85 -12.60 6.83 5.60
N ASP A 86 -13.84 6.94 6.05
CA ASP A 86 -14.77 7.99 5.58
C ASP A 86 -14.24 9.41 5.86
N LYS A 87 -13.50 9.59 6.96
CA LYS A 87 -12.84 10.85 7.32
C LYS A 87 -11.33 10.69 7.30
N LEU A 88 -10.66 11.62 6.63
CA LEU A 88 -9.22 11.80 6.72
C LEU A 88 -8.94 12.96 7.66
N VAL A 89 -7.73 13.00 8.24
CA VAL A 89 -7.25 14.18 8.96
C VAL A 89 -7.08 15.34 7.97
N ASP A 90 -7.36 16.57 8.39
CA ASP A 90 -7.34 17.74 7.50
C ASP A 90 -5.93 18.08 7.00
N ASP A 91 -4.91 17.89 7.85
CA ASP A 91 -3.50 18.16 7.53
C ASP A 91 -2.56 17.12 8.14
N GLY A 92 -1.39 16.93 7.52
CA GLY A 92 -0.34 16.00 7.94
C GLY A 92 -0.69 14.52 7.73
N ILE A 93 0.09 13.64 8.38
CA ILE A 93 -0.02 12.17 8.21
C ILE A 93 -1.07 11.52 9.15
N GLY A 94 -1.52 12.25 10.18
CA GLY A 94 -2.49 11.77 11.15
C GLY A 94 -1.95 10.68 12.08
N ARG A 95 -2.87 9.86 12.60
CA ARG A 95 -2.56 8.75 13.51
C ARG A 95 -3.00 7.42 12.92
N SER A 96 -2.29 6.35 13.27
CA SER A 96 -2.55 5.00 12.75
C SER A 96 -3.92 4.45 13.15
N ASP A 97 -4.52 4.87 14.27
CA ASP A 97 -5.84 4.40 14.70
C ASP A 97 -6.97 4.77 13.73
N ALA A 98 -6.79 5.84 12.93
CA ALA A 98 -7.71 6.21 11.86
C ALA A 98 -7.74 5.17 10.72
N TRP A 99 -6.68 4.37 10.57
CA TRP A 99 -6.52 3.38 9.51
C TRP A 99 -6.85 1.95 9.96
N THR A 100 -7.22 1.75 11.23
CA THR A 100 -7.54 0.42 11.77
C THR A 100 -8.93 0.00 11.28
N LEU A 101 -9.05 -1.21 10.75
CA LEU A 101 -10.33 -1.75 10.28
C LEU A 101 -11.16 -2.20 11.49
N LYS A 102 -12.33 -1.61 11.69
CA LYS A 102 -13.24 -1.92 12.80
C LYS A 102 -14.43 -2.72 12.27
N ALA A 103 -14.84 -3.77 12.97
CA ALA A 103 -15.90 -4.67 12.52
C ALA A 103 -17.25 -4.01 12.13
N LYS A 104 -17.54 -2.80 12.62
CA LYS A 104 -18.78 -2.08 12.33
C LYS A 104 -18.64 -1.03 11.22
N ASP A 105 -17.43 -0.80 10.72
CA ASP A 105 -17.17 0.19 9.70
C ASP A 105 -17.61 -0.34 8.33
N LYS A 106 -18.41 0.46 7.61
CA LYS A 106 -18.97 0.04 6.32
C LYS A 106 -18.06 0.33 5.14
N TRP A 107 -17.09 1.22 5.29
CA TRP A 107 -16.25 1.71 4.20
C TRP A 107 -15.39 0.59 3.57
N HIS A 108 -15.00 -0.41 4.36
CA HIS A 108 -14.10 -1.48 3.90
C HIS A 108 -14.81 -2.71 3.31
N GLY A 109 -16.10 -2.91 3.58
CA GLY A 109 -16.86 -4.06 3.06
C GLY A 109 -16.58 -5.42 3.71
N PHE A 110 -15.56 -5.55 4.56
CA PHE A 110 -15.36 -6.75 5.39
C PHE A 110 -16.44 -6.93 6.47
N GLY A 111 -16.73 -8.19 6.82
CA GLY A 111 -17.66 -8.58 7.88
C GLY A 111 -17.02 -8.54 9.28
N ASP A 112 -17.15 -9.64 10.03
CA ASP A 112 -16.61 -9.71 11.39
C ASP A 112 -15.07 -9.62 11.40
N LEU A 113 -14.54 -8.69 12.18
CA LEU A 113 -13.11 -8.43 12.31
C LEU A 113 -12.68 -8.42 13.78
N ALA A 114 -11.52 -9.00 14.06
CA ALA A 114 -10.86 -8.87 15.34
C ALA A 114 -10.39 -7.42 15.57
N SER A 115 -10.65 -6.88 16.76
CA SER A 115 -10.29 -5.51 17.11
C SER A 115 -8.77 -5.33 17.15
N GLY A 116 -8.27 -4.26 16.51
CA GLY A 116 -6.84 -3.89 16.55
C GLY A 116 -5.91 -4.82 15.77
N PHE A 117 -6.45 -5.74 14.95
CA PHE A 117 -5.65 -6.72 14.23
C PHE A 117 -5.21 -6.23 12.84
N ASN A 118 -6.10 -5.55 12.11
CA ASN A 118 -5.86 -5.12 10.73
C ASN A 118 -5.74 -3.61 10.61
N LEU A 119 -4.71 -3.15 9.92
CA LEU A 119 -4.47 -1.76 9.55
C LEU A 119 -4.46 -1.63 8.03
N LEU A 120 -5.14 -0.63 7.49
CA LEU A 120 -4.97 -0.24 6.10
C LEU A 120 -3.69 0.59 5.95
N ASP A 121 -2.79 0.13 5.09
CA ASP A 121 -1.60 0.86 4.72
C ASP A 121 -1.95 2.12 3.90
N PRO A 122 -1.68 3.35 4.40
CA PRO A 122 -2.08 4.58 3.73
C PRO A 122 -1.41 4.79 2.38
N ILE A 123 -0.17 4.30 2.19
CA ILE A 123 0.61 4.48 0.95
C ILE A 123 0.08 3.63 -0.23
N LYS A 124 -0.79 2.66 0.06
CA LYS A 124 -1.49 1.86 -0.95
C LYS A 124 -2.84 2.50 -1.25
N CYS A 125 -2.81 3.46 -2.18
CA CYS A 125 -3.97 4.23 -2.58
C CYS A 125 -4.83 3.45 -3.58
N THR A 126 -5.84 2.73 -3.06
CA THR A 126 -6.81 2.02 -3.89
C THR A 126 -7.92 2.96 -4.37
N LEU A 127 -8.09 3.01 -5.69
CA LEU A 127 -9.17 3.72 -6.37
C LEU A 127 -10.19 2.72 -6.90
N ILE A 128 -11.47 3.05 -6.76
CA ILE A 128 -12.60 2.25 -7.22
C ILE A 128 -13.27 2.97 -8.38
N THR A 129 -13.42 2.26 -9.50
CA THR A 129 -14.12 2.75 -10.68
C THR A 129 -15.62 2.46 -10.57
N PRO A 130 -16.49 3.27 -11.22
CA PRO A 130 -17.92 2.98 -11.28
C PRO A 130 -18.19 1.59 -11.88
N GLY A 131 -19.17 0.87 -11.36
CA GLY A 131 -19.62 -0.41 -11.94
C GLY A 131 -19.78 -1.55 -10.96
N MET A 132 -19.09 -1.50 -9.82
CA MET A 132 -19.27 -2.44 -8.71
C MET A 132 -19.15 -1.71 -7.38
N ASP A 133 -20.10 -1.94 -6.48
CA ASP A 133 -20.02 -1.40 -5.12
C ASP A 133 -19.22 -2.31 -4.17
N MET A 134 -18.95 -1.83 -2.95
CA MET A 134 -18.22 -2.58 -1.92
C MET A 134 -18.96 -3.82 -1.40
N SER A 135 -20.24 -3.99 -1.73
CA SER A 135 -21.00 -5.22 -1.43
C SER A 135 -20.85 -6.29 -2.52
N GLY A 136 -20.12 -5.98 -3.61
CA GLY A 136 -19.95 -6.85 -4.75
C GLY A 136 -21.11 -6.81 -5.74
N LYS A 137 -22.03 -5.85 -5.60
CA LYS A 137 -23.17 -5.71 -6.50
C LYS A 137 -22.78 -4.87 -7.72
N PHE A 138 -23.08 -5.38 -8.90
CA PHE A 138 -22.87 -4.67 -10.15
C PHE A 138 -23.91 -3.56 -10.36
N ALA A 139 -23.44 -2.42 -10.86
CA ALA A 139 -24.30 -1.37 -11.39
C ALA A 139 -24.68 -1.65 -12.85
N LYS A 140 -25.68 -0.92 -13.37
CA LYS A 140 -26.10 -1.04 -14.78
C LYS A 140 -25.03 -0.52 -15.75
N THR A 141 -24.25 0.45 -15.32
CA THR A 141 -23.17 1.09 -16.06
C THR A 141 -21.89 1.04 -15.23
N GLY A 142 -20.75 0.99 -15.89
CA GLY A 142 -19.47 0.93 -15.21
C GLY A 142 -18.28 1.06 -16.16
N ILE A 143 -17.13 1.35 -15.57
CA ILE A 143 -15.84 1.48 -16.26
C ILE A 143 -14.92 0.42 -15.64
N PRO A 144 -14.66 -0.71 -16.34
CA PRO A 144 -13.70 -1.70 -15.86
C PRO A 144 -12.32 -1.09 -15.63
N ALA A 145 -11.67 -1.44 -14.53
CA ALA A 145 -10.38 -0.86 -14.16
C ALA A 145 -9.30 -1.11 -15.24
N GLY A 146 -9.35 -2.25 -15.94
CA GLY A 146 -8.43 -2.56 -17.03
C GLY A 146 -8.41 -1.53 -18.18
N ILE A 147 -9.54 -0.86 -18.44
CA ILE A 147 -9.60 0.21 -19.46
C ILE A 147 -8.84 1.43 -18.95
N VAL A 148 -9.11 1.84 -17.71
CA VAL A 148 -8.46 3.00 -17.08
C VAL A 148 -6.96 2.79 -16.99
N THR A 149 -6.52 1.61 -16.54
CA THR A 149 -5.09 1.34 -16.35
C THR A 149 -4.34 1.24 -17.68
N LYS A 150 -5.02 0.82 -18.76
CA LYS A 150 -4.45 0.90 -20.11
C LYS A 150 -4.30 2.34 -20.59
N PHE A 151 -5.31 3.18 -20.37
CA PHE A 151 -5.22 4.62 -20.66
C PHE A 151 -4.07 5.28 -19.89
N LEU A 152 -3.95 5.00 -18.59
CA LEU A 152 -2.86 5.52 -17.75
C LEU A 152 -1.48 5.07 -18.28
N ALA A 153 -1.34 3.80 -18.66
CA ALA A 153 -0.09 3.28 -19.21
C ALA A 153 0.31 3.96 -20.53
N GLU A 154 -0.65 4.29 -21.40
CA GLU A 154 -0.41 5.07 -22.62
C GLU A 154 0.08 6.50 -22.33
N HIS A 155 -0.17 7.01 -21.12
CA HIS A 155 0.28 8.31 -20.63
C HIS A 155 1.47 8.20 -19.65
N GLY A 156 2.14 7.05 -19.61
CA GLY A 156 3.34 6.84 -18.79
C GLY A 156 3.08 6.62 -17.30
N VAL A 157 1.82 6.44 -16.89
CA VAL A 157 1.46 6.15 -15.50
C VAL A 157 1.26 4.64 -15.33
N VAL A 158 2.16 4.01 -14.58
CA VAL A 158 2.09 2.59 -14.26
C VAL A 158 1.44 2.40 -12.91
N VAL A 159 0.38 1.59 -12.86
CA VAL A 159 -0.28 1.20 -11.61
C VAL A 159 0.28 -0.13 -11.12
N GLU A 160 0.24 -0.37 -9.81
CA GLU A 160 0.82 -1.57 -9.21
C GLU A 160 -0.03 -2.83 -9.49
N LYS A 161 -1.35 -2.72 -9.27
CA LYS A 161 -2.28 -3.83 -9.47
C LYS A 161 -3.63 -3.35 -9.94
N THR A 162 -4.23 -4.15 -10.83
CA THR A 162 -5.57 -3.94 -11.38
C THR A 162 -6.48 -5.09 -10.98
N GLY A 163 -7.58 -4.76 -10.29
CA GLY A 163 -8.73 -5.64 -10.05
C GLY A 163 -9.81 -5.47 -11.11
N LEU A 164 -11.05 -5.90 -10.82
CA LEU A 164 -12.16 -5.77 -11.76
C LEU A 164 -12.62 -4.31 -11.94
N TYR A 165 -12.92 -3.65 -10.83
CA TYR A 165 -13.37 -2.25 -10.74
C TYR A 165 -12.55 -1.46 -9.73
N SER A 166 -11.31 -1.88 -9.51
CA SER A 166 -10.36 -1.16 -8.67
C SER A 166 -8.97 -1.30 -9.22
N PHE A 167 -8.12 -0.32 -8.92
CA PHE A 167 -6.69 -0.40 -9.10
C PHE A 167 -6.03 0.37 -7.97
N PHE A 168 -4.76 0.11 -7.68
CA PHE A 168 -4.06 0.91 -6.68
C PHE A 168 -2.74 1.46 -7.17
N ILE A 169 -2.45 2.65 -6.65
CA ILE A 169 -1.20 3.36 -6.84
C ILE A 169 -0.39 3.16 -5.55
N LEU A 170 0.85 2.72 -5.70
CA LEU A 170 1.77 2.56 -4.58
C LEU A 170 2.61 3.83 -4.46
N PHE A 171 2.52 4.49 -3.31
CA PHE A 171 3.42 5.58 -2.96
C PHE A 171 4.69 5.00 -2.31
N THR A 172 5.85 5.33 -2.86
CA THR A 172 7.16 4.85 -2.40
C THR A 172 8.10 6.02 -2.16
N ILE A 173 9.20 5.75 -1.45
CA ILE A 173 10.30 6.71 -1.31
C ILE A 173 10.84 7.03 -2.71
N GLY A 174 10.91 8.32 -3.06
CA GLY A 174 11.44 8.80 -4.34
C GLY A 174 10.41 9.17 -5.41
N ILE A 175 9.12 9.23 -5.06
CA ILE A 175 8.11 9.91 -5.88
C ILE A 175 8.26 11.43 -5.67
N THR A 176 7.99 12.23 -6.71
CA THR A 176 8.05 13.70 -6.69
C THR A 176 6.87 14.29 -7.44
#